data_AF-A0A5C4Y8W8-F1
#
_entry.id   AF-A0A5C4Y8W8-F1
#
_cell.length_a   1.000
_cell.length_b   1.000
_cell.length_c   1.000
_cell.angle_alpha   90.00
_cell.angle_beta   90.00
_cell.angle_gamma   90.00
#
_symmetry.space_group_name_H-M   'P 1'
#
loop_
_entity.id
_entity.type
_entity.pdbx_description
1 polymer ?
#
loop_
_entity_poly.entity_id
_entity_poly.type
_entity_poly.pdbx_seq_one_letter_code
_entity_poly.pdbx_strand_id
1 'polypeptide(L)' 'MTDPKTPPGKGRTSVPTEALLRAVRDASERLTRFSRDPEVRREAGNVAQAVGRLLDAIRKAGAEKGR' A
#
# COMPACT_ATOMS: atom_id res chain seq x y z
N MET A 1 0.44 49.08 5.48
CA MET A 1 1.33 48.21 4.69
C MET A 1 1.69 47.01 5.55
N THR A 2 0.86 45.97 5.54
CA THR A 2 1.15 44.69 6.20
C THR A 2 0.51 43.59 5.37
N ASP A 3 1.32 42.94 4.54
CA ASP A 3 0.97 41.67 3.93
C ASP A 3 1.08 40.56 4.98
N PRO A 4 0.02 39.78 5.25
CA PRO A 4 0.18 38.58 6.05
C PRO A 4 0.86 37.50 5.19
N LYS A 5 2.11 37.18 5.53
CA LYS A 5 2.80 35.98 5.05
C LYS A 5 2.04 34.75 5.53
N THR A 6 1.27 34.13 4.63
CA THR A 6 0.67 32.80 4.85
C THR A 6 1.78 31.79 5.12
N PRO A 7 1.74 31.00 6.21
CA PRO A 7 2.75 29.97 6.46
C PRO A 7 2.61 28.85 5.41
N PRO A 8 3.71 28.26 4.94
CA PRO A 8 3.65 27.14 4.00
C PRO A 8 2.92 25.98 4.69
N GLY A 9 1.79 25.62 4.10
CA GLY A 9 0.95 24.52 4.56
C GLY A 9 1.77 23.26 4.77
N LYS A 10 1.71 22.75 5.99
CA LYS A 10 2.18 21.44 6.43
C LYS A 10 1.74 20.39 5.41
N GLY A 11 2.64 20.04 4.50
CA GLY A 11 2.44 19.02 3.49
C GLY A 11 2.09 17.72 4.20
N ARG A 12 0.82 17.32 4.09
CA ARG A 12 0.29 16.07 4.64
C ARG A 12 1.26 14.96 4.23
N THR A 13 1.83 14.25 5.20
CA THR A 13 2.63 13.04 4.99
C THR A 13 1.71 11.99 4.35
N SER A 14 1.48 12.13 3.04
CA SER A 14 0.71 11.19 2.24
C SER A 14 1.59 9.97 2.07
N VAL A 15 1.36 8.94 2.89
CA VAL A 15 1.98 7.64 2.65
C VAL A 15 1.57 7.21 1.24
N PRO A 16 2.51 6.89 0.34
CA PRO A 16 2.17 6.44 -1.00
C PRO A 16 1.28 5.20 -0.91
N THR A 17 0.20 5.14 -1.68
CA THR A 17 -0.74 4.00 -1.70
C THR A 17 -0.01 2.68 -1.96
N GLU A 18 1.03 2.68 -2.79
CA GLU A 18 1.87 1.51 -3.04
C GLU A 18 2.57 1.00 -1.76
N ALA A 19 3.03 1.90 -0.89
CA ALA A 19 3.67 1.53 0.38
C ALA A 19 2.65 0.91 1.35
N LEU A 20 1.42 1.41 1.39
CA LEU A 20 0.34 0.81 2.18
C LEU A 20 -0.01 -0.60 1.68
N LEU A 21 -0.13 -0.78 0.36
CA LEU A 21 -0.41 -2.07 -0.24
C LEU A 21 0.72 -3.08 0.03
N ARG A 22 2.00 -2.64 -0.03
CA ARG A 22 3.13 -3.48 0.36
C ARG A 22 3.05 -3.90 1.83
N ALA A 23 2.74 -2.99 2.74
CA ALA A 23 2.58 -3.31 4.15
C ALA A 23 1.44 -4.32 4.40
N VAL A 24 0.31 -4.20 3.69
CA VAL A 24 -0.80 -5.17 3.78
C VAL A 24 -0.35 -6.55 3.29
N ARG A 25 0.39 -6.61 2.18
CA ARG A 25 0.94 -7.87 1.65
C ARG A 25 1.87 -8.53 2.67
N ASP A 26 2.81 -7.78 3.24
CA ASP A 26 3.77 -8.29 4.22
C ASP A 26 3.08 -8.78 5.50
N ALA A 27 2.08 -8.04 5.99
CA ALA A 27 1.27 -8.44 7.14
C ALA A 27 0.50 -9.75 6.86
N SER A 28 -0.07 -9.88 5.66
CA SER A 28 -0.77 -11.09 5.22
C SER A 28 0.20 -12.28 5.12
N GLU A 29 1.40 -12.10 4.56
CA GLU A 29 2.44 -13.13 4.52
C GLU A 29 2.94 -13.53 5.92
N ARG A 30 2.88 -12.64 6.90
CA ARG A 30 3.17 -13.00 8.30
C ARG A 30 2.05 -13.86 8.89
N LEU A 31 0.79 -13.54 8.60
CA LEU A 31 -0.35 -14.33 9.06
C LEU A 31 -0.35 -15.76 8.48
N THR A 32 0.08 -15.94 7.23
CA THR A 32 0.23 -17.30 6.66
C THR A 32 1.26 -18.14 7.41
N ARG A 33 2.32 -17.52 7.95
CA ARG A 33 3.40 -18.22 8.65
C ARG A 33 3.10 -18.45 10.13
N PHE A 34 2.46 -17.49 10.79
CA PHE A 34 2.37 -17.47 12.26
C PHE A 34 0.97 -17.71 12.82
N SER A 35 -0.09 -17.68 11.99
CA SER A 35 -1.44 -18.00 12.48
C SER A 35 -1.57 -19.49 12.84
N ARG A 36 -2.13 -19.76 14.02
CA ARG A 36 -2.49 -21.11 14.46
C ARG A 36 -3.73 -21.64 13.74
N ASP A 37 -4.63 -20.74 13.34
CA ASP A 37 -5.86 -21.07 12.64
C ASP A 37 -5.60 -21.36 11.15
N PRO A 38 -5.98 -22.55 10.64
CA PRO A 38 -5.80 -22.92 9.24
C PRO A 38 -6.61 -22.08 8.24
N GLU A 39 -7.81 -21.64 8.63
CA GLU A 39 -8.66 -20.79 7.80
C GLU A 39 -8.03 -19.40 7.64
N VAL A 40 -7.52 -18.84 8.74
CA VAL A 40 -6.78 -17.57 8.72
C VAL A 40 -5.53 -17.65 7.83
N ARG A 41 -4.77 -18.77 7.89
CA ARG A 41 -3.61 -18.95 6.99
C ARG A 41 -4.03 -18.98 5.52
N ARG A 42 -5.12 -19.68 5.21
CA ARG A 42 -5.65 -19.76 3.84
C ARG A 42 -6.06 -18.38 3.34
N GLU A 43 -6.84 -17.64 4.12
CA GLU A 43 -7.33 -16.33 3.69
C GLU A 43 -6.23 -15.29 3.61
N ALA A 44 -5.28 -15.31 4.55
CA ALA A 44 -4.08 -14.46 4.46
C ALA A 44 -3.26 -14.73 3.19
N GLY A 45 -3.20 -15.99 2.73
CA GLY A 45 -2.57 -16.35 1.47
C GLY A 45 -3.30 -15.74 0.27
N ASN A 46 -4.63 -15.81 0.26
CA ASN A 46 -5.47 -15.22 -0.78
C ASN A 46 -5.26 -13.70 -0.87
N VAL A 47 -5.24 -13.02 0.28
CA VAL A 47 -5.03 -11.56 0.36
C VAL A 47 -3.63 -11.19 -0.14
N ALA A 48 -2.57 -11.88 0.31
CA ALA A 48 -1.21 -11.61 -0.14
C ALA A 48 -1.07 -11.72 -1.66
N GLN A 49 -1.69 -12.74 -2.26
CA GLN A 49 -1.71 -12.93 -3.72
C GLN A 49 -2.51 -11.83 -4.44
N ALA A 50 -3.70 -11.49 -3.94
CA ALA A 50 -4.56 -10.47 -4.54
C ALA A 50 -3.88 -9.09 -4.53
N VAL A 51 -3.27 -8.73 -3.40
CA VAL A 51 -2.52 -7.46 -3.26
C VAL A 51 -1.29 -7.45 -4.18
N GLY A 52 -0.59 -8.58 -4.33
CA GLY A 52 0.50 -8.71 -5.30
C GLY A 52 0.05 -8.40 -6.74
N ARG A 53 -1.06 -9.01 -7.18
CA ARG A 53 -1.63 -8.75 -8.51
C ARG A 53 -2.04 -7.29 -8.70
N LEU A 54 -2.59 -6.66 -7.66
CA LEU A 54 -2.96 -5.25 -7.68
C LEU A 54 -1.73 -4.33 -7.81
N LEU A 55 -0.67 -4.60 -7.05
CA LEU A 55 0.60 -3.87 -7.15
C LEU A 55 1.20 -3.94 -8.55
N ASP A 56 1.16 -5.12 -9.17
CA ASP A 56 1.64 -5.30 -10.54
C ASP A 56 0.79 -4.52 -11.56
N ALA A 57 -0.53 -4.50 -11.40
CA ALA A 57 -1.43 -3.71 -12.24
C ALA A 57 -1.16 -2.20 -12.12
N ILE A 58 -0.97 -1.70 -10.90
CA ILE A 58 -0.61 -0.30 -10.63
C ILE A 58 0.71 0.05 -11.33
N ARG A 59 1.72 -0.81 -11.21
CA ARG A 59 3.03 -0.59 -11.84
C ARG A 59 2.93 -0.54 -13.37
N LYS A 60 2.16 -1.45 -13.97
CA LYS A 60 1.92 -1.48 -15.43
C LYS A 60 1.23 -0.20 -15.90
N ALA A 61 0.16 0.22 -15.23
CA ALA A 61 -0.57 1.45 -15.55
C ALA A 61 0.33 2.70 -15.43
N GLY A 62 1.23 2.74 -14.45
CA GLY A 62 2.22 3.80 -14.30
C GLY A 62 3.27 3.83 -15.42
N ALA A 63 3.72 2.66 -15.88
CA ALA A 63 4.70 2.54 -16.97
C ALA A 63 4.11 2.92 -18.34
N GLU A 64 2.84 2.62 -18.58
CA GLU A 64 2.13 2.99 -19.82
C GLU A 64 1.87 4.50 -19.91
N LYS A 65 1.69 5.20 -18.78
CA LYS A 65 1.49 6.65 -18.75
C LYS A 65 2.79 7.46 -18.96
N GLY A 66 3.96 6.81 -18.85
CA GLY A 66 5.28 7.44 -19.01
C GLY A 66 5.90 7.28 -20.40
N ARG A 67 5.22 6.59 -21.34
CA ARG A 67 5.56 6.53 -22.77
C ARG A 67 4.71 7.52 -23.55
#